data_AF-A0A7W0SST7-F1
#
_entry.id   AF-A0A7W0SST7-F1
#
_cell.length_a   1.000
_cell.length_b   1.000
_cell.length_c   1.000
_cell.angle_alpha   90.00
_cell.angle_beta   90.00
_cell.angle_gamma   90.00
#
_symmetry.space_group_name_H-M   'P 1'
#
loop_
_entity.id
_entity.type
_entity.pdbx_description
1 polymer ?
#
loop_
_entity_poly.entity_id
_entity_poly.type
_entity_poly.pdbx_seq_one_letter_code
_entity_poly.pdbx_strand_id
1 'polypeptide(L)' 'MTVPTIVAAFAEDVAIRRYGEEGDNIVHWSDFDRGGHFAALDAPDLLVGDVRAFFATVGNKASSLA' A
#
# COMPACT_ATOMS: atom_id res chain seq x y z
N MET A 1 -14.80 2.10 0.60
CA MET A 1 -15.05 1.11 -0.49
C MET A 1 -14.86 -0.33 0.01
N THR A 2 -15.34 -1.36 -0.72
CA THR A 2 -15.13 -2.79 -0.35
C THR A 2 -13.90 -3.43 -1.00
N VAL A 3 -13.34 -2.82 -2.03
CA VAL A 3 -12.14 -3.29 -2.73
C VAL A 3 -10.95 -3.28 -1.76
N PRO A 4 -10.13 -4.36 -1.70
CA PRO A 4 -8.91 -4.36 -0.89
C PRO A 4 -7.95 -3.26 -1.33
N THR A 5 -7.61 -2.37 -0.41
CA THR A 5 -6.77 -1.20 -0.65
C THR A 5 -5.44 -1.33 0.09
N ILE A 6 -4.37 -0.85 -0.53
CA ILE A 6 -3.07 -0.68 0.12
C ILE A 6 -2.73 0.80 0.25
N VAL A 7 -1.96 1.13 1.29
CA VAL A 7 -1.40 2.47 1.45
C VAL A 7 0.11 2.37 1.67
N ALA A 8 0.86 3.05 0.83
CA ALA A 8 2.28 3.30 0.98
C ALA A 8 2.47 4.76 1.43
N ALA A 9 2.73 4.97 2.72
CA ALA A 9 2.95 6.28 3.31
C ALA A 9 4.43 6.64 3.25
N PHE A 10 4.79 7.59 2.38
CA PHE A 10 6.17 8.04 2.17
C PHE A 10 6.53 9.21 3.08
N ALA A 11 7.81 9.37 3.40
CA ALA A 11 8.30 10.28 4.44
C ALA A 11 7.83 11.74 4.33
N GLU A 12 7.75 12.26 3.11
CA GLU A 12 7.36 13.65 2.87
C GLU A 12 5.85 13.85 2.68
N ASP A 13 5.08 12.76 2.59
CA ASP A 13 3.63 12.78 2.40
C ASP A 13 2.89 12.27 3.65
N VAL A 14 2.13 13.16 4.27
CA VAL A 14 1.41 12.83 5.50
C VAL A 14 0.14 12.04 5.19
N ALA A 15 0.13 10.78 5.61
CA ALA A 15 -1.06 9.93 5.62
C ALA A 15 -1.46 9.60 7.07
N ILE A 16 -2.72 9.85 7.44
CA ILE A 16 -3.24 9.52 8.78
C ILE A 16 -4.10 8.26 8.66
N ARG A 17 -3.56 7.15 9.14
CA ARG A 17 -4.16 5.81 9.03
C ARG A 17 -5.63 5.75 9.46
N ARG A 18 -5.98 6.39 10.58
CA ARG A 18 -7.36 6.45 11.10
C ARG A 18 -8.37 6.94 10.05
N TYR A 19 -8.02 7.99 9.31
CA TYR A 19 -8.95 8.57 8.33
C TYR A 19 -9.04 7.71 7.06
N GLY A 20 -7.94 7.04 6.67
CA GLY A 20 -7.95 6.08 5.57
C GLY A 20 -8.82 4.86 5.89
N GLU A 21 -8.67 4.29 7.08
CA GLU A 21 -9.43 3.10 7.51
C GLU A 21 -10.93 3.38 7.72
N GLU A 22 -11.33 4.64 7.93
CA GLU A 22 -12.74 5.04 8.00
C GLU A 22 -13.43 5.01 6.63
N GLY A 23 -12.69 5.37 5.56
CA GLY A 23 -13.22 5.45 4.19
C GLY A 23 -13.06 4.17 3.37
N ASP A 24 -12.04 3.36 3.65
CA ASP A 24 -11.58 2.29 2.77
C ASP A 24 -11.25 0.97 3.48
N ASN A 25 -11.35 -0.12 2.71
CA ASN A 25 -10.93 -1.45 3.15
C ASN A 25 -9.41 -1.60 3.01
N ILE A 26 -8.66 -0.90 3.86
CA ILE A 26 -7.20 -0.96 3.90
C ILE A 26 -6.77 -2.32 4.49
N VAL A 27 -6.12 -3.15 3.68
CA VAL A 27 -5.66 -4.50 4.07
C VAL A 27 -4.14 -4.56 4.28
N HIS A 28 -3.42 -3.51 3.89
CA HIS A 28 -1.97 -3.39 3.99
C HIS A 28 -1.58 -1.92 4.12
N TRP A 29 -0.65 -1.62 5.05
CA TRP A 29 -0.12 -0.28 5.29
C TRP A 29 1.38 -0.37 5.49
N SER A 30 2.14 0.41 4.73
CA SER A 30 3.60 0.53 4.83
C SER A 30 3.99 1.97 5.09
N ASP A 31 4.86 2.19 6.08
CA ASP A 31 5.49 3.48 6.35
C ASP A 31 6.93 3.44 5.82
N PHE A 32 7.30 4.42 4.98
CA PHE A 32 8.62 4.54 4.39
C PHE A 32 9.32 5.82 4.85
N ASP A 33 10.62 5.72 5.14
CA ASP A 33 11.47 6.82 5.61
C ASP A 33 12.12 7.64 4.48
N ARG A 34 11.85 7.28 3.21
CA ARG A 34 12.38 7.95 2.02
C ARG A 34 11.33 8.05 0.92
N GLY A 35 11.25 9.20 0.25
CA GLY A 35 10.34 9.50 -0.85
C GLY A 35 9.24 10.49 -0.46
N GLY A 36 8.46 10.93 -1.44
CA GLY A 36 7.35 11.86 -1.24
C GLY A 36 6.30 11.74 -2.34
N HIS A 37 5.75 12.88 -2.75
CA HIS A 37 4.67 12.96 -3.73
C HIS A 37 4.96 12.23 -5.04
N PHE A 38 6.23 12.22 -5.46
CA PHE A 38 6.70 11.53 -6.65
C PHE A 38 7.42 10.23 -6.28
N ALA A 39 6.83 9.40 -5.42
CA ALA A 39 7.40 8.13 -4.96
C ALA A 39 7.98 7.23 -6.06
N ALA A 40 7.35 7.21 -7.25
CA ALA A 40 7.84 6.46 -8.41
C ALA A 40 9.19 6.97 -8.96
N LEU A 41 9.53 8.24 -8.72
CA LEU A 41 10.80 8.87 -9.08
C LEU A 41 11.77 8.89 -7.90
N ASP A 42 11.29 9.21 -6.70
CA ASP A 42 12.13 9.43 -5.52
C ASP A 42 12.55 8.13 -4.82
N ALA A 43 11.67 7.13 -4.82
CA ALA A 43 11.88 5.83 -4.19
C ALA A 43 11.26 4.68 -5.01
N PRO A 44 11.65 4.51 -6.29
CA PRO A 44 11.06 3.52 -7.19
C PRO A 44 11.17 2.09 -6.64
N ASP A 45 12.26 1.77 -5.96
CA ASP A 45 12.50 0.47 -5.34
C ASP A 45 11.51 0.15 -4.22
N LEU A 46 11.20 1.13 -3.37
CA LEU A 46 10.24 0.98 -2.27
C LEU A 46 8.81 0.82 -2.82
N LEU A 47 8.42 1.66 -3.77
CA LEU A 47 7.10 1.58 -4.41
C LEU A 47 6.89 0.23 -5.12
N VAL A 48 7.86 -0.20 -5.93
CA VAL A 48 7.76 -1.49 -6.66
C VAL A 48 7.77 -2.67 -5.69
N GLY A 49 8.56 -2.60 -4.63
CA GLY A 49 8.60 -3.62 -3.58
C GLY A 49 7.24 -3.81 -2.92
N ASP A 50 6.59 -2.70 -2.50
CA ASP A 50 5.31 -2.73 -1.80
C ASP A 50 4.18 -3.26 -2.69
N VAL A 51 4.12 -2.81 -3.95
CA VAL A 51 3.17 -3.31 -4.95
C VAL A 51 3.33 -4.82 -5.15
N ARG A 52 4.57 -5.30 -5.31
CA ARG A 52 4.83 -6.74 -5.49
C ARG A 52 4.44 -7.54 -4.25
N ALA A 53 4.78 -7.05 -3.05
CA ALA A 53 4.42 -7.69 -1.80
C ALA A 53 2.90 -7.84 -1.66
N PHE A 54 2.15 -6.77 -1.95
CA PHE A 54 0.69 -6.81 -1.94
C PHE A 54 0.13 -7.88 -2.88
N PHE A 55 0.49 -7.84 -4.16
CA PHE A 55 -0.06 -8.78 -5.14
C PHE A 55 0.35 -10.24 -4.89
N ALA A 56 1.51 -10.48 -4.26
CA ALA A 56 1.89 -11.81 -3.80
C ALA A 56 0.92 -12.38 -2.75
N THR A 57 0.32 -11.53 -1.91
CA THR A 57 -0.69 -11.96 -0.92
C THR A 57 -2.08 -12.14 -1.52
N VAL A 58 -2.44 -11.35 -2.53
CA VAL A 58 -3.74 -11.43 -3.23
C VAL A 58 -3.83 -12.69 -4.11
N GLY A 59 -2.73 -13.04 -4.79
CA GLY A 59 -2.66 -14.26 -5.61
C GLY A 59 -2.86 -15.57 -4.83
N ASN A 60 -2.54 -15.58 -3.53
CA ASN A 60 -2.73 -16.75 -2.66
C ASN A 60 -4.15 -16.87 -2.07
N LYS A 61 -4.96 -15.79 -2.10
CA LYS A 61 -6.37 -15.87 -1.66
C LYS A 61 -7.30 -16.35 -2.78
N ALA A 62 -6.94 -16.14 -4.05
CA ALA A 62 -7.71 -16.65 -5.18
C ALA A 62 -7.69 -18.18 -5.28
N SER A 63 -6.66 -18.84 -4.76
CA SER A 63 -6.50 -20.30 -4.75
C SER A 63 -7.13 -21.00 -3.54
N SER A 64 -7.64 -20.28 -2.53
CA SER A 64 -8.34 -20.86 -1.37
C SER A 64 -9.87 -20.78 -1.48
N LEU A 65 -10.39 -20.32 -2.62
CA LEU A 65 -11.82 -20.23 -2.92
C LEU A 65 -12.25 -21.19 -4.06
N ALA A 66 -11.39 -22.17 -4.39
CA ALA A 66 -11.68 -23.27 -5.32
C ALA A 66 -11.76 -24.61 -4.58
#